data_AF-A0A6H1ZD75-F1
#
_entry.id   AF-A0A6H1ZD75-F1
#
_cell.length_a   1.000
_cell.length_b   1.000
_cell.length_c   1.000
_cell.angle_alpha   90.00
_cell.angle_beta   90.00
_cell.angle_gamma   90.00
#
_symmetry.space_group_name_H-M   'P 1'
#
loop_
_entity.id
_entity.type
_entity.pdbx_description
1 polymer ?
#
loop_
_entity_poly.entity_id
_entity_poly.type
_entity_poly.pdbx_seq_one_letter_code
_entity_poly.pdbx_strand_id
1 'polypeptide(L)'
;MSDDEKHMLDLDELFGQARAVKVKWSNREYELLRMEAIGPREAAKFMRLQKKAANLQNLSEEISDEQADEMAEVIDEMLKMLCADLPLAEMAFAIKVRVLSFYVEETQGKNVLKAALEQIGATPSAA
;
A
#
# COMPACT_ATOMS: atom_id res chain seq x y z
N MET A 1 3.12 -17.87 -38.10
CA MET A 1 2.79 -17.39 -36.75
C MET A 1 1.36 -16.92 -36.83
N SER A 2 0.45 -17.65 -36.20
CA SER A 2 -1.00 -17.42 -36.31
C SER A 2 -1.40 -16.28 -35.38
N ASP A 3 -2.32 -15.42 -35.82
CA ASP A 3 -2.82 -14.23 -35.11
C ASP A 3 -3.42 -14.50 -33.70
N ASP A 4 -3.57 -15.75 -33.29
CA ASP A 4 -4.16 -16.17 -32.01
C ASP A 4 -3.27 -15.85 -30.78
N GLU A 5 -1.94 -15.82 -30.95
CA GLU A 5 -1.01 -15.55 -29.83
C GLU A 5 -0.98 -14.05 -29.43
N LYS A 6 -1.49 -13.14 -30.27
CA LYS A 6 -1.51 -11.69 -29.99
C LYS A 6 -2.57 -11.26 -28.97
N HIS A 7 -3.51 -12.14 -28.65
CA HIS A 7 -4.62 -11.88 -27.71
C HIS A 7 -4.61 -12.84 -26.51
N MET A 8 -3.50 -13.54 -26.28
CA MET A 8 -3.41 -14.42 -25.13
C MET A 8 -2.95 -13.63 -23.90
N LEU A 9 -3.81 -13.58 -22.88
CA LEU A 9 -3.47 -13.00 -21.59
C LEU A 9 -2.56 -13.98 -20.84
N ASP A 10 -1.26 -13.70 -20.79
CA ASP A 10 -0.31 -14.51 -20.04
C ASP A 10 -0.48 -14.25 -18.53
N LEU A 11 -1.19 -15.16 -17.87
CA LEU A 11 -1.41 -15.10 -16.43
C LEU A 11 -0.13 -15.38 -15.63
N ASP A 12 0.88 -16.03 -16.22
CA ASP A 12 2.18 -16.29 -15.58
C ASP A 12 3.08 -15.05 -15.66
N GLU A 13 3.01 -14.29 -16.76
CA GLU A 13 3.63 -12.96 -16.85
C GLU A 13 2.96 -11.96 -15.90
N LEU A 14 1.62 -12.01 -15.78
CA LEU A 14 0.87 -11.11 -14.92
C LEU A 14 0.98 -11.46 -13.43
N PHE A 15 0.90 -12.74 -13.06
CA PHE A 15 0.81 -13.19 -11.67
C PHE A 15 1.95 -14.12 -11.23
N GLY A 16 2.61 -14.82 -12.17
CA GLY A 16 3.69 -15.77 -11.89
C GLY A 16 5.02 -15.09 -11.51
N GLN A 17 5.23 -13.83 -11.89
CA GLN A 17 6.42 -13.04 -11.51
C GLN A 17 6.21 -12.09 -10.32
N ALA A 18 5.08 -12.17 -9.62
CA ALA A 18 4.75 -11.31 -8.49
C ALA A 18 5.68 -11.60 -7.29
N ARG A 19 6.94 -11.15 -7.36
CA ARG A 19 7.98 -11.36 -6.35
C ARG A 19 7.45 -10.91 -4.99
N ALA A 20 7.47 -11.79 -4.00
CA ALA A 20 7.05 -11.46 -2.65
C ALA A 20 7.74 -10.16 -2.19
N VAL A 21 6.97 -9.22 -1.64
CA VAL A 21 7.54 -7.98 -1.11
C VAL A 21 8.13 -8.31 0.25
N LYS A 22 9.45 -8.24 0.39
CA LYS A 22 10.15 -8.64 1.62
C LYS A 22 10.66 -7.43 2.37
N VAL A 23 10.47 -7.43 3.68
CA VAL A 23 11.08 -6.44 4.58
C VAL A 23 11.90 -7.15 5.65
N LYS A 24 13.03 -6.54 6.03
CA LYS A 24 13.90 -7.06 7.09
C LYS A 24 13.83 -6.14 8.31
N TRP A 25 13.46 -6.68 9.46
CA TRP A 25 13.40 -5.95 10.73
C TRP A 25 13.98 -6.81 11.87
N SER A 26 14.82 -6.20 12.72
CA SER A 26 15.49 -6.88 13.86
C SER A 26 16.10 -8.24 13.49
N ASN A 27 16.81 -8.28 12.35
CA ASN A 27 17.45 -9.46 11.79
C ASN A 27 16.50 -10.63 11.40
N ARG A 28 15.20 -10.37 11.25
CA ARG A 28 14.20 -11.29 10.69
C ARG A 28 13.64 -10.75 9.39
N GLU A 29 13.33 -11.64 8.47
CA GLU A 29 12.70 -11.33 7.19
C GLU A 29 11.20 -11.62 7.28
N TYR A 30 10.40 -10.72 6.72
CA TYR A 30 8.96 -10.81 6.69
C TYR A 30 8.49 -10.66 5.25
N GLU A 31 7.62 -11.56 4.81
CA GLU A 31 7.03 -11.53 3.48
C GLU A 31 5.65 -10.88 3.58
N LEU A 32 5.49 -9.75 2.88
CA LEU A 32 4.24 -9.02 2.77
C LEU A 32 3.40 -9.64 1.64
N LEU A 33 2.15 -9.96 1.95
CA LEU A 33 1.14 -10.40 0.99
C LEU A 33 0.88 -9.30 -0.02
N ARG A 34 0.94 -9.64 -1.30
CA ARG A 34 0.52 -8.75 -2.39
C ARG A 34 -0.99 -8.66 -2.44
N MET A 35 -1.51 -7.53 -2.91
CA MET A 35 -2.96 -7.32 -3.05
C MET A 35 -3.65 -8.39 -3.91
N GLU A 36 -2.93 -8.95 -4.88
CA GLU A 36 -3.39 -10.00 -5.79
C GLU A 36 -3.63 -11.34 -5.07
N ALA A 37 -2.91 -11.58 -3.96
CA ALA A 37 -3.03 -12.77 -3.13
C ALA A 37 -4.06 -12.62 -1.99
N ILE A 38 -4.65 -11.43 -1.86
CA ILE A 38 -5.61 -11.09 -0.80
C ILE A 38 -7.03 -11.28 -1.34
N GLY A 39 -7.92 -11.88 -0.54
CA GLY A 39 -9.32 -12.09 -0.93
C GLY A 39 -10.06 -10.77 -1.21
N PRO A 40 -11.15 -10.79 -2.01
CA PRO A 40 -11.86 -9.56 -2.40
C PRO A 40 -12.42 -8.75 -1.22
N ARG A 41 -12.76 -9.42 -0.11
CA ARG A 41 -13.23 -8.76 1.12
C ARG A 41 -12.10 -8.00 1.81
N GLU A 42 -10.97 -8.65 2.01
CA GLU A 42 -9.76 -8.04 2.59
C GLU A 42 -9.20 -6.94 1.68
N ALA A 43 -9.25 -7.09 0.36
CA ALA A 43 -8.88 -6.05 -0.58
C ALA A 43 -9.76 -4.79 -0.46
N ALA A 44 -11.08 -4.97 -0.36
CA ALA A 44 -11.99 -3.86 -0.09
C ALA A 44 -11.74 -3.20 1.28
N LYS A 45 -11.38 -3.98 2.31
CA LYS A 45 -10.97 -3.46 3.62
C LYS A 45 -9.69 -2.62 3.51
N PHE A 46 -8.68 -3.10 2.79
CA PHE A 46 -7.43 -2.40 2.55
C PHE A 46 -7.64 -1.06 1.85
N MET A 47 -8.44 -1.03 0.78
CA MET A 47 -8.78 0.21 0.07
C MET A 47 -9.49 1.23 0.96
N ARG A 48 -10.40 0.79 1.83
CA ARG A 48 -11.08 1.67 2.80
C ARG A 48 -10.10 2.26 3.81
N LEU A 49 -9.19 1.45 4.33
CA LEU A 49 -8.17 1.90 5.28
C LEU A 49 -7.17 2.86 4.62
N GLN A 50 -6.77 2.61 3.38
CA GLN A 50 -5.93 3.53 2.61
C GLN A 50 -6.62 4.90 2.41
N LYS A 51 -7.91 4.91 2.07
CA LYS A 51 -8.70 6.15 1.97
C LYS A 51 -8.80 6.87 3.32
N LYS A 52 -8.98 6.13 4.41
CA LYS A 52 -9.03 6.69 5.77
C LYS A 52 -7.70 7.35 6.15
N ALA A 53 -6.57 6.67 5.90
CA ALA A 53 -5.24 7.23 6.12
C ALA A 53 -4.99 8.50 5.28
N ALA A 54 -5.38 8.51 4.01
CA ALA A 54 -5.26 9.68 3.15
C ALA A 54 -6.12 10.86 3.62
N ASN A 55 -7.34 10.61 4.11
CA ASN A 55 -8.21 11.64 4.67
C ASN A 55 -7.61 12.25 5.94
N LEU A 56 -7.01 11.44 6.81
CA LEU A 56 -6.34 11.91 8.02
C LEU A 56 -5.11 12.76 7.70
N GLN A 57 -4.38 12.46 6.62
CA GLN A 57 -3.23 13.25 6.16
C GLN A 57 -3.61 14.58 5.50
N ASN A 58 -4.77 14.65 4.82
CA ASN A 58 -5.21 15.85 4.10
C ASN A 58 -5.88 16.91 4.99
N LEU A 59 -6.04 16.65 6.29
CA LEU A 59 -6.50 17.65 7.26
C LEU A 59 -5.33 18.57 7.61
N SER A 60 -5.24 19.69 6.89
CA SER A 60 -4.02 20.49 6.71
C SER A 60 -3.71 21.53 7.78
N GLU A 61 -4.29 21.51 8.99
CA GLU A 61 -4.03 22.58 9.96
C GLU A 61 -3.59 22.12 11.35
N GLU A 62 -4.03 20.99 11.87
CA GLU A 62 -3.46 20.36 13.07
C GLU A 62 -4.14 18.99 13.22
N ILE A 63 -3.36 17.91 13.35
CA ILE A 63 -3.90 16.59 13.70
C ILE A 63 -4.12 16.60 15.22
N SER A 64 -5.35 16.31 15.67
CA SER A 64 -5.61 16.08 17.09
C SER A 64 -4.94 14.79 17.57
N ASP A 65 -4.70 14.65 18.88
CA ASP A 65 -4.17 13.41 19.46
C ASP A 65 -5.04 12.20 19.07
N GLU A 66 -6.36 12.34 19.11
CA GLU A 66 -7.31 11.30 18.69
C GLU A 66 -7.14 10.90 17.21
N GLN A 67 -6.84 11.86 16.32
CA GLN A 67 -6.58 11.60 14.91
C GLN A 67 -5.21 10.95 14.70
N ALA A 68 -4.22 11.29 15.53
CA ALA A 68 -2.90 10.66 15.50
C ALA A 68 -2.97 9.19 15.94
N ASP A 69 -3.71 8.91 17.02
CA ASP A 69 -3.98 7.55 17.49
C ASP A 69 -4.76 6.75 16.42
N GLU A 70 -5.80 7.35 15.84
CA GLU A 70 -6.56 6.70 14.76
C GLU A 70 -5.68 6.40 13.54
N MET A 71 -4.78 7.33 13.17
CA MET A 71 -3.83 7.10 12.08
C MET A 71 -2.87 5.94 12.40
N ALA A 72 -2.39 5.84 13.64
CA ALA A 72 -1.54 4.74 14.08
C ALA A 72 -2.28 3.39 14.00
N GLU A 73 -3.53 3.33 14.45
CA GLU A 73 -4.35 2.12 14.37
C GLU A 73 -4.65 1.70 12.93
N VAL A 74 -4.95 2.66 12.05
CA VAL A 74 -5.19 2.39 10.63
C VAL A 74 -3.95 1.79 9.98
N ILE A 75 -2.76 2.33 10.25
CA ILE A 75 -1.51 1.79 9.70
C ILE A 75 -1.23 0.39 10.25
N ASP A 76 -1.48 0.14 11.54
CA ASP A 76 -1.33 -1.19 12.11
C ASP A 76 -2.28 -2.21 11.50
N GLU A 77 -3.54 -1.86 11.30
CA GLU A 77 -4.51 -2.72 10.60
C GLU A 77 -4.07 -3.01 9.16
N MET A 78 -3.55 -2.01 8.44
CA MET A 78 -3.02 -2.20 7.09
C MET A 78 -1.85 -3.18 7.09
N LEU A 79 -0.86 -2.98 7.96
CA LEU A 79 0.31 -3.86 8.02
C LEU A 79 -0.04 -5.27 8.48
N LYS A 80 -0.99 -5.47 9.41
CA LYS A 80 -1.46 -6.81 9.82
C LYS A 80 -2.09 -7.59 8.67
N MET A 81 -2.83 -6.90 7.78
CA MET A 81 -3.40 -7.57 6.60
C MET A 81 -2.31 -7.97 5.59
N LEU A 82 -1.21 -7.22 5.53
CA LEU A 82 -0.08 -7.54 4.65
C LEU A 82 0.82 -8.61 5.27
N CYS A 83 1.06 -8.58 6.57
CA CYS A 83 1.88 -9.55 7.27
C CYS A 83 1.49 -9.61 8.75
N ALA A 84 0.79 -10.67 9.14
CA ALA A 84 0.32 -10.87 10.51
C ALA A 84 1.47 -11.09 11.51
N ASP A 85 2.61 -11.62 11.05
CA ASP A 85 3.80 -11.89 11.86
C ASP A 85 4.66 -10.65 12.13
N LEU A 86 4.35 -9.50 11.52
CA LEU A 86 5.15 -8.29 11.72
C LEU A 86 5.01 -7.79 13.17
N PRO A 87 6.11 -7.56 13.92
CA PRO A 87 6.07 -7.18 15.33
C PRO A 87 5.72 -5.69 15.51
N LEU A 88 4.50 -5.31 15.16
CA LEU A 88 4.03 -3.92 15.10
C LEU A 88 4.10 -3.19 16.44
N ALA A 89 3.92 -3.89 17.57
CA ALA A 89 4.01 -3.28 18.89
C ALA A 89 5.43 -2.80 19.23
N GLU A 90 6.46 -3.38 18.60
CA GLU A 90 7.87 -3.05 18.81
C GLU A 90 8.39 -2.04 17.78
N MET A 91 7.61 -1.74 16.75
CA MET A 91 7.98 -0.81 15.69
C MET A 91 7.51 0.61 16.01
N ALA A 92 8.42 1.58 15.89
CA ALA A 92 8.04 2.98 15.92
C ALA A 92 7.14 3.33 14.72
N PHE A 93 6.23 4.30 14.91
CA PHE A 93 5.27 4.72 13.88
C PHE A 93 5.94 5.06 12.53
N ALA A 94 7.06 5.79 12.55
CA ALA A 94 7.81 6.14 11.34
C ALA A 94 8.29 4.91 10.54
N ILE A 95 8.60 3.81 11.22
CA ILE A 95 9.05 2.55 10.62
C ILE A 95 7.88 1.86 9.93
N LYS A 96 6.71 1.83 10.59
CA LYS A 96 5.46 1.30 10.05
C LYS A 96 5.07 2.02 8.75
N VAL A 97 5.11 3.35 8.77
CA VAL A 97 4.88 4.19 7.58
C VAL A 97 5.87 3.82 6.47
N ARG A 98 7.16 3.67 6.79
CA ARG A 98 8.19 3.33 5.80
C ARG A 98 7.97 1.95 5.16
N VAL A 99 7.58 0.95 5.95
CA VAL A 99 7.22 -0.39 5.44
C VAL A 99 6.04 -0.31 4.47
N LEU A 100 5.01 0.45 4.84
CA LEU A 100 3.83 0.61 4.00
C LEU A 100 4.13 1.38 2.71
N SER A 101 4.94 2.45 2.77
CA SER A 101 5.41 3.16 1.57
C SER A 101 6.19 2.24 0.65
N PHE A 102 7.14 1.48 1.18
CA PHE A 102 7.92 0.50 0.41
C PHE A 102 7.01 -0.52 -0.26
N TYR A 103 6.01 -1.04 0.45
CA TYR A 103 5.04 -1.97 -0.11
C TYR A 103 4.27 -1.38 -1.31
N VAL A 104 3.80 -0.13 -1.19
CA VAL A 104 3.11 0.56 -2.29
C VAL A 104 4.03 0.76 -3.50
N GLU A 105 5.28 1.16 -3.27
CA GLU A 105 6.30 1.33 -4.31
C GLU A 105 6.56 0.02 -5.08
N GLU A 106 6.65 -1.11 -4.37
CA GLU A 106 6.94 -2.42 -4.95
C GLU A 106 5.73 -3.10 -5.61
N THR A 107 4.51 -2.84 -5.13
CA THR A 107 3.29 -3.52 -5.64
C THR A 107 2.57 -2.77 -6.73
N GLN A 108 2.59 -1.44 -6.71
CA GLN A 108 1.86 -0.64 -7.68
C GLN A 108 2.78 -0.03 -8.76
N GLY A 109 4.10 -0.25 -8.64
CA GLY A 109 5.11 0.34 -9.52
C GLY A 109 5.26 1.84 -9.31
N LYS A 110 6.41 2.40 -9.71
CA LYS A 110 6.78 3.83 -9.56
C LYS A 110 5.78 4.86 -10.13
N ASN A 111 4.70 4.44 -10.80
CA ASN A 111 3.78 5.31 -11.54
C ASN A 111 2.52 5.72 -10.77
N VAL A 112 2.06 4.98 -9.77
CA VAL A 112 0.82 5.35 -9.04
C VAL A 112 1.03 6.42 -7.98
N LEU A 113 2.15 6.42 -7.26
CA LEU A 113 2.43 7.47 -6.28
C LEU A 113 2.68 8.79 -7.03
N LYS A 114 3.34 8.72 -8.20
CA LYS A 114 3.51 9.86 -9.09
C LYS A 114 2.17 10.33 -9.67
N ALA A 115 1.31 9.43 -10.15
CA ALA A 115 -0.02 9.79 -10.64
C ALA A 115 -0.97 10.30 -9.53
N ALA A 116 -0.83 9.80 -8.31
CA ALA A 116 -1.53 10.31 -7.14
C ALA A 116 -0.98 11.70 -6.79
N LEU A 117 0.34 11.87 -6.66
CA LEU A 117 1.04 13.14 -6.40
C LEU A 117 0.80 14.20 -7.50
N GLU A 118 0.68 13.81 -8.77
CA GLU A 118 0.33 14.68 -9.88
C GLU A 118 -1.15 15.07 -9.87
N GLN A 119 -2.05 14.22 -9.39
CA GLN A 119 -3.47 14.57 -9.18
C GLN A 119 -3.71 15.49 -7.97
N ILE A 120 -2.84 15.46 -6.95
CA ILE A 120 -2.85 16.44 -5.83
C ILE A 120 -2.06 17.72 -6.17
N GLY A 121 -1.20 17.71 -7.20
CA GLY A 121 -0.43 18.87 -7.65
C GLY A 121 -1.04 19.65 -8.82
N ALA A 122 -2.03 19.11 -9.51
CA ALA A 122 -2.72 19.78 -10.61
C ALA A 122 -4.07 20.34 -10.15
N THR A 123 -4.05 21.47 -9.44
CA THR A 123 -5.11 22.46 -9.65
C THR A 123 -4.85 23.14 -10.99
N PRO A 124 -5.66 22.92 -12.04
CA PRO A 124 -5.79 23.94 -13.06
C PRO A 124 -6.49 25.14 -12.40
N SER A 125 -5.66 26.04 -11.87
CA SER A 125 -5.99 27.45 -11.78
C SER A 125 -6.18 27.98 -13.21
N ALA A 126 -7.43 28.24 -13.61
CA ALA A 126 -7.86 29.24 -14.60
C ALA A 126 -9.39 29.14 -14.68
N ALA A 127 -10.14 30.10 -14.13
CA ALA A 127 -10.47 31.42 -14.70
C ALA A 127 -11.90 31.40 -15.25
#